data_AF-A0A8T4E715-F1
#
_entry.id   AF-A0A8T4E715-F1
#
_cell.length_a   1.000
_cell.length_b   1.000
_cell.length_c   1.000
_cell.angle_alpha   90.00
_cell.angle_beta   90.00
_cell.angle_gamma   90.00
#
_symmetry.space_group_name_H-M   'P 1'
#
loop_
_entity.id
_entity.type
_entity.pdbx_description
1 polymer ?
#
loop_
_entity_poly.entity_id
_entity_poly.type
_entity_poly.pdbx_seq_one_letter_code
_entity_poly.pdbx_strand_id
1 'polypeptide(L)'
;MPKAIFSIWWDDRLGPMVGRSYPEAAPLTSEEAVTVFMGHGVNQETEIGYSKIQSGLVISYMRPPNCLVVLLEQGENSASIERNLLRLAPTIDFDSDNWDKELEKAFHGLKDLITETSGEELLLNPSVKMLVGDMMSGRLQKIIPKHVLKATVRYPEAHQYLGNDDDEVSRLLRDLEDEEVLESRTFGRKVECRQCGNSDLLVELQCPTCYSSDIHKVYTVFCPKCSNQFHAVIVDDLAEVTCVNCKQPVKVNELAVIDVEPLCNACGTASNDPKIVFRCATCGKQLKGADLLSGTGLAYYFRVSG
;
A
#
# COMPACT_ATOMS: atom_id res chain seq x y z
N MET A 1 7.35 23.01 -10.07
CA MET A 1 5.89 23.20 -10.09
C MET A 1 5.36 22.55 -11.37
N PRO A 2 4.13 21.99 -11.39
CA PRO A 2 3.64 21.36 -12.62
C PRO A 2 3.63 22.40 -13.73
N LYS A 3 4.15 22.01 -14.90
CA LYS A 3 4.33 22.90 -16.05
C LYS A 3 3.00 23.23 -16.72
N ALA A 4 2.14 22.23 -16.85
CA ALA A 4 0.78 22.36 -17.39
C ALA A 4 -0.06 21.14 -17.00
N ILE A 5 -1.37 21.28 -17.05
CA ILE A 5 -2.33 20.17 -17.00
C ILE A 5 -3.10 20.13 -18.31
N PHE A 6 -3.28 18.94 -18.87
CA PHE A 6 -4.02 18.68 -20.10
C PHE A 6 -5.26 17.86 -19.81
N SER A 7 -6.34 18.11 -20.55
CA SER A 7 -7.42 17.13 -20.71
C SER A 7 -7.18 16.32 -21.98
N ILE A 8 -7.34 15.00 -21.89
CA ILE A 8 -7.42 14.11 -23.05
C ILE A 8 -8.62 13.19 -22.83
N TRP A 9 -9.25 12.69 -23.90
CA TRP A 9 -10.33 11.73 -23.80
C TRP A 9 -10.24 10.66 -24.87
N TRP A 10 -10.83 9.50 -24.60
CA TRP A 10 -10.87 8.39 -25.55
C TRP A 10 -12.16 8.39 -26.35
N ASP A 11 -12.05 8.36 -27.68
CA ASP A 11 -13.16 8.10 -28.59
C ASP A 11 -13.01 6.69 -29.18
N ASP A 12 -14.04 5.85 -29.07
CA ASP A 12 -13.99 4.44 -29.51
C ASP A 12 -13.78 4.27 -31.02
N ARG A 13 -14.00 5.31 -31.83
CA ARG A 13 -13.85 5.29 -33.29
C ARG A 13 -12.58 5.99 -33.76
N LEU A 14 -12.17 7.03 -33.05
CA LEU A 14 -11.07 7.92 -33.46
C LEU A 14 -9.80 7.77 -32.61
N GLY A 15 -9.87 7.06 -31.48
CA GLY A 15 -8.78 6.91 -30.53
C GLY A 15 -8.65 8.12 -29.59
N PRO A 16 -7.46 8.36 -29.01
CA PRO A 16 -7.29 9.40 -28.01
C PRO A 16 -7.28 10.78 -28.65
N MET A 17 -8.17 11.63 -28.16
CA MET A 17 -8.29 13.02 -28.55
C MET A 17 -7.58 13.89 -27.50
N VAL A 18 -6.81 14.86 -27.99
CA VAL A 18 -6.12 15.81 -27.13
C VAL A 18 -7.03 17.03 -26.96
N GLY A 19 -7.38 17.28 -25.72
CA GLY A 19 -8.15 18.43 -25.31
C GLY A 19 -7.30 19.66 -25.08
N ARG A 20 -7.68 20.42 -24.07
CA ARG A 20 -7.09 21.72 -23.78
C ARG A 20 -6.03 21.59 -22.70
N SER A 21 -5.25 22.66 -22.51
CA SER A 21 -4.20 22.71 -21.51
C SER A 21 -4.29 23.99 -20.68
N TYR A 22 -3.93 23.91 -19.41
CA TYR A 22 -3.74 25.08 -18.57
C TYR A 22 -2.46 24.97 -17.69
N PRO A 23 -1.62 26.01 -17.61
CA PRO A 23 -1.58 27.18 -18.49
C PRO A 23 -1.45 26.77 -19.96
N GLU A 24 -1.71 27.71 -20.89
CA GLU A 24 -1.61 27.43 -22.32
C GLU A 24 -0.21 26.88 -22.66
N ALA A 25 -0.18 25.66 -23.18
CA ALA A 25 1.03 24.91 -23.50
C ALA A 25 0.91 24.33 -24.91
N ALA A 26 2.04 23.88 -25.47
CA ALA A 26 2.01 23.15 -26.72
C ALA A 26 1.11 21.90 -26.55
N PRO A 27 0.13 21.70 -27.45
CA PRO A 27 -0.79 20.57 -27.34
C PRO A 27 0.00 19.26 -27.45
N LEU A 28 -0.44 18.25 -26.71
CA LEU A 28 0.08 16.90 -26.85
C LEU A 28 -0.19 16.38 -28.26
N THR A 29 0.73 15.57 -28.80
CA THR A 29 0.47 14.83 -30.03
C THR A 29 -0.43 13.63 -29.75
N SER A 30 -1.10 13.09 -30.78
CA SER A 30 -1.90 11.86 -30.64
C SER A 30 -1.06 10.67 -30.17
N GLU A 31 0.22 10.59 -30.56
CA GLU A 31 1.16 9.55 -30.09
C GLU A 31 1.47 9.69 -28.59
N GLU A 32 1.69 10.91 -28.11
CA GLU A 32 1.86 11.17 -26.69
C GLU A 32 0.59 10.85 -25.90
N ALA A 33 -0.59 11.17 -26.45
CA ALA A 33 -1.87 10.83 -25.83
C ALA A 33 -2.08 9.31 -25.72
N VAL A 34 -1.77 8.54 -26.77
CA VAL A 34 -1.78 7.06 -26.72
C VAL A 34 -0.86 6.56 -25.61
N THR A 35 0.37 7.11 -25.54
CA THR A 35 1.35 6.72 -24.52
C THR A 35 0.80 6.94 -23.12
N VAL A 36 0.13 8.07 -22.87
CA VAL A 36 -0.52 8.36 -21.59
C VAL A 36 -1.60 7.33 -21.25
N PHE A 37 -2.52 7.03 -22.18
CA PHE A 37 -3.56 6.02 -21.95
C PHE A 37 -2.97 4.64 -21.67
N MET A 38 -1.91 4.24 -22.38
CA MET A 38 -1.20 2.98 -22.11
C MET A 38 -0.55 2.95 -20.72
N GLY A 39 -0.20 4.11 -20.16
CA GLY A 39 0.29 4.25 -18.79
C GLY A 39 -0.71 3.82 -17.71
N HIS A 40 -1.99 3.65 -18.06
CA HIS A 40 -3.06 3.15 -17.17
C HIS A 40 -3.34 1.63 -17.34
N GLY A 41 -2.47 0.94 -18.07
CA GLY A 41 -2.62 -0.48 -18.40
C GLY A 41 -3.49 -0.72 -19.64
N VAL A 42 -3.43 -1.95 -20.17
CA VAL A 42 -4.07 -2.34 -21.45
C VAL A 42 -5.59 -2.16 -21.43
N ASN A 43 -6.21 -2.27 -20.25
CA ASN A 43 -7.64 -2.08 -20.04
C ASN A 43 -8.01 -0.76 -19.33
N GLN A 44 -7.04 0.14 -19.10
CA GLN A 44 -7.26 1.41 -18.36
C GLN A 44 -7.83 1.21 -16.94
N GLU A 45 -7.45 0.12 -16.27
CA GLU A 45 -7.98 -0.28 -14.95
C GLU A 45 -7.35 0.51 -13.79
N THR A 46 -6.20 1.17 -14.01
CA THR A 46 -5.55 1.96 -12.96
C THR A 46 -5.94 3.44 -13.03
N GLU A 47 -6.33 4.02 -11.90
CA GLU A 47 -6.71 5.44 -11.85
C GLU A 47 -5.51 6.36 -12.09
N ILE A 48 -4.29 5.96 -11.72
CA ILE A 48 -3.06 6.72 -11.93
C ILE A 48 -2.17 6.04 -12.97
N GLY A 49 -1.55 6.86 -13.81
CA GLY A 49 -0.58 6.44 -14.83
C GLY A 49 0.68 7.30 -14.81
N TYR A 50 1.82 6.70 -15.17
CA TYR A 50 3.10 7.39 -15.35
C TYR A 50 3.60 7.14 -16.74
N SER A 51 3.91 8.22 -17.45
CA SER A 51 4.38 8.12 -18.83
C SER A 51 5.50 9.11 -19.09
N LYS A 52 6.51 8.68 -19.84
CA LYS A 52 7.54 9.57 -20.36
C LYS A 52 7.21 9.87 -21.82
N ILE A 53 6.83 11.12 -22.07
CA ILE A 53 6.53 11.64 -23.40
C ILE A 53 7.66 12.53 -23.91
N GLN A 54 7.60 12.98 -25.16
CA GLN A 54 8.63 13.86 -25.73
C GLN A 54 8.70 15.18 -24.95
N SER A 55 7.55 15.69 -24.53
CA SER A 55 7.41 16.94 -23.78
C SER A 55 7.89 16.86 -22.31
N GLY A 56 8.10 15.67 -21.76
CA GLY A 56 8.55 15.47 -20.38
C GLY A 56 7.97 14.24 -19.68
N LEU A 57 8.12 14.18 -18.37
CA LEU A 57 7.46 13.18 -17.53
C LEU A 57 6.04 13.68 -17.22
N VAL A 58 5.04 12.80 -17.37
CA VAL A 58 3.66 13.11 -17.02
C VAL A 58 3.13 12.11 -15.99
N ILE A 59 2.26 12.62 -15.13
CA ILE A 59 1.41 11.83 -14.24
C ILE A 59 -0.03 12.09 -14.63
N SER A 60 -0.78 11.03 -14.86
CA SER A 60 -2.16 11.13 -15.33
C SER A 60 -3.14 10.50 -14.35
N TYR A 61 -4.34 11.07 -14.29
CA TYR A 61 -5.50 10.52 -13.59
C TYR A 61 -6.58 10.16 -14.60
N MET A 62 -7.05 8.92 -14.58
CA MET A 62 -8.03 8.36 -15.52
C MET A 62 -9.40 8.28 -14.88
N ARG A 63 -10.40 8.86 -15.55
CA ARG A 63 -11.81 8.64 -15.29
C ARG A 63 -12.52 8.42 -16.63
N PRO A 64 -12.60 7.18 -17.13
CA PRO A 64 -13.00 6.90 -18.49
C PRO A 64 -14.33 7.56 -18.85
N PRO A 65 -14.45 8.19 -20.03
CA PRO A 65 -13.45 8.22 -21.11
C PRO A 65 -12.37 9.31 -20.97
N ASN A 66 -12.44 10.14 -19.93
CA ASN A 66 -11.62 11.33 -19.76
C ASN A 66 -10.35 11.05 -18.93
N CYS A 67 -9.30 11.81 -19.20
CA CYS A 67 -8.05 11.71 -18.48
C CYS A 67 -7.43 13.09 -18.29
N LEU A 68 -6.97 13.33 -17.07
CA LEU A 68 -6.27 14.55 -16.69
C LEU A 68 -4.77 14.25 -16.64
N VAL A 69 -3.96 15.03 -17.35
CA VAL A 69 -2.52 14.77 -17.52
C VAL A 69 -1.72 15.93 -16.97
N VAL A 70 -0.93 15.70 -15.93
CA VAL A 70 -0.06 16.70 -15.33
C VAL A 70 1.35 16.54 -15.91
N LEU A 71 1.84 17.57 -16.59
CA LEU A 71 3.22 17.63 -17.09
C LEU A 71 4.15 18.21 -16.04
N LEU A 72 5.19 17.45 -15.70
CA LEU A 72 6.13 17.80 -14.64
C LEU A 72 7.28 18.67 -15.15
N GLU A 73 7.79 19.52 -14.26
CA GLU A 73 9.10 20.15 -14.41
C GLU A 73 10.24 19.18 -14.05
N GLN A 74 11.46 19.48 -14.54
CA GLN A 74 12.64 18.67 -14.20
C GLN A 74 12.94 18.75 -12.69
N GLY A 75 13.06 17.59 -12.05
CA GLY A 75 13.38 17.48 -10.62
C GLY A 75 12.16 17.53 -9.69
N GLU A 76 10.94 17.58 -10.20
CA GLU A 76 9.74 17.48 -9.37
C GLU A 76 9.56 16.11 -8.73
N ASN A 77 9.05 16.12 -7.49
CA ASN A 77 8.74 14.91 -6.75
C ASN A 77 7.43 14.29 -7.24
N SER A 78 7.53 13.30 -8.14
CA SER A 78 6.39 12.59 -8.72
C SER A 78 5.42 12.03 -7.67
N ALA A 79 5.91 11.49 -6.55
CA ALA A 79 5.08 10.92 -5.49
C ALA A 79 4.26 11.99 -4.73
N SER A 80 4.76 13.23 -4.64
CA SER A 80 4.01 14.35 -4.07
C SER A 80 2.88 14.78 -5.01
N ILE A 81 3.19 14.87 -6.31
CA ILE A 81 2.21 15.24 -7.33
C ILE A 81 1.09 14.20 -7.43
N GLU A 82 1.42 12.92 -7.49
CA GLU A 82 0.45 11.82 -7.46
C GLU A 82 -0.51 11.94 -6.28
N ARG A 83 0.04 12.05 -5.06
CA ARG A 83 -0.78 12.13 -3.84
C ARG A 83 -1.73 13.32 -3.86
N ASN A 84 -1.25 14.47 -4.32
CA ASN A 84 -2.07 15.68 -4.39
C ASN A 84 -3.06 15.63 -5.55
N LEU A 85 -2.72 14.99 -6.67
CA LEU A 85 -3.62 14.72 -7.78
C LEU A 85 -4.78 13.82 -7.35
N LEU A 86 -4.50 12.75 -6.58
CA LEU A 86 -5.53 11.87 -6.00
C LEU A 86 -6.48 12.63 -5.05
N ARG A 87 -5.97 13.61 -4.30
CA ARG A 87 -6.79 14.46 -3.42
C ARG A 87 -7.64 15.46 -4.21
N LEU A 88 -7.12 15.95 -5.34
CA LEU A 88 -7.76 16.95 -6.17
C LEU A 88 -8.83 16.34 -7.10
N ALA A 89 -8.57 15.17 -7.68
CA ALA A 89 -9.41 14.55 -8.71
C ALA A 89 -10.91 14.47 -8.34
N PRO A 90 -11.32 14.12 -7.09
CA PRO A 90 -12.73 14.12 -6.71
C PRO A 90 -13.44 15.48 -6.79
N THR A 91 -12.68 16.58 -6.86
CA THR A 91 -13.21 17.96 -6.91
C THR A 91 -13.36 18.49 -8.34
N ILE A 92 -12.90 17.74 -9.33
CA ILE A 92 -12.94 18.09 -10.75
C ILE A 92 -14.18 17.47 -11.37
N ASP A 93 -14.92 18.28 -12.13
CA ASP A 93 -16.04 17.80 -12.92
C ASP A 93 -15.56 17.27 -14.27
N PHE A 94 -15.36 15.95 -14.36
CA PHE A 94 -14.90 15.28 -15.58
C PHE A 94 -15.95 15.23 -16.70
N ASP A 95 -17.21 15.58 -16.40
CA ASP A 95 -18.31 15.61 -17.38
C ASP A 95 -18.64 17.06 -17.79
N SER A 96 -17.83 18.03 -17.37
CA SER A 96 -18.04 19.45 -17.65
C SER A 96 -17.85 19.80 -19.13
N ASP A 97 -18.78 20.59 -19.68
CA ASP A 97 -18.64 21.21 -21.01
C ASP A 97 -17.63 22.37 -21.02
N ASN A 98 -17.16 22.82 -19.84
CA ASN A 98 -16.23 23.95 -19.70
C ASN A 98 -14.88 23.52 -19.13
N TRP A 99 -14.16 22.71 -19.92
CA TRP A 99 -12.85 22.19 -19.55
C TRP A 99 -11.78 23.25 -19.29
N ASP A 100 -11.86 24.45 -19.88
CA ASP A 100 -10.90 25.54 -19.56
C ASP A 100 -10.92 25.87 -18.08
N LYS A 101 -12.13 26.06 -17.55
CA LYS A 101 -12.34 26.44 -16.15
C LYS A 101 -11.97 25.31 -15.20
N GLU A 102 -12.30 24.06 -15.57
CA GLU A 102 -11.92 22.89 -14.76
C GLU A 102 -10.40 22.68 -14.75
N LEU A 103 -9.71 22.86 -15.88
CA LEU A 103 -8.25 22.78 -15.95
C LEU A 103 -7.56 23.90 -15.16
N GLU A 104 -8.07 25.13 -15.25
CA GLU A 104 -7.58 26.26 -14.45
C GLU A 104 -7.74 26.00 -12.95
N LYS A 105 -8.94 25.60 -12.53
CA LYS A 105 -9.23 25.24 -11.13
C LYS A 105 -8.34 24.09 -10.66
N ALA A 106 -8.18 23.05 -11.48
CA ALA A 106 -7.33 21.91 -11.16
C ALA A 106 -5.86 22.32 -11.01
N PHE A 107 -5.35 23.15 -11.91
CA PHE A 107 -3.97 23.63 -11.85
C PHE A 107 -3.70 24.45 -10.59
N HIS A 108 -4.60 25.39 -10.26
CA HIS A 108 -4.48 26.18 -9.04
C HIS A 108 -4.63 25.32 -7.78
N GLY A 109 -5.62 24.44 -7.72
CA GLY A 109 -5.80 23.52 -6.59
C GLY A 109 -4.61 22.59 -6.39
N LEU A 110 -4.03 22.06 -7.47
CA LEU A 110 -2.82 21.24 -7.39
C LEU A 110 -1.63 22.05 -6.88
N LYS A 111 -1.45 23.27 -7.40
CA LYS A 111 -0.41 24.21 -6.97
C LYS A 111 -0.53 24.54 -5.48
N ASP A 112 -1.73 24.82 -5.01
CA ASP A 112 -2.00 25.12 -3.60
C ASP A 112 -1.67 23.90 -2.73
N LEU A 113 -2.13 22.71 -3.10
CA LEU A 113 -1.81 21.46 -2.39
C LEU A 113 -0.31 21.15 -2.35
N ILE A 114 0.43 21.41 -3.42
CA ILE A 114 1.90 21.24 -3.46
C ILE A 114 2.58 22.22 -2.50
N THR A 115 2.10 23.46 -2.47
CA THR A 115 2.65 24.50 -1.59
C THR A 115 2.33 24.19 -0.12
N GLU A 116 1.08 23.81 0.15
CA GLU A 116 0.57 23.43 1.47
C GLU A 116 1.24 22.17 2.06
N THR A 117 1.71 21.27 1.19
CA THR A 117 2.37 20.02 1.61
C THR A 117 3.90 20.17 1.68
N SER A 118 4.44 21.39 1.68
CA SER A 118 5.87 21.61 1.86
C SER A 118 6.37 21.08 3.21
N GLY A 119 7.63 20.66 3.29
CA GLY A 119 8.22 20.14 4.53
C GLY A 119 8.14 21.15 5.69
N GLU A 120 8.20 22.45 5.39
CA GLU A 120 8.05 23.53 6.37
C GLU A 120 6.63 23.62 6.93
N GLU A 121 5.62 23.43 6.08
CA GLU A 121 4.21 23.48 6.48
C GLU A 121 3.77 22.23 7.25
N LEU A 122 4.31 21.06 6.87
CA LEU A 122 4.15 19.84 7.67
C LEU A 122 4.72 20.02 9.09
N LEU A 123 5.80 20.77 9.25
CA LEU A 123 6.38 21.10 10.57
C LEU A 123 5.57 22.15 11.36
N LEU A 124 4.61 22.85 10.74
CA LEU A 124 3.67 23.70 11.46
C LEU A 124 2.63 22.87 12.23
N ASN A 125 2.36 21.63 11.80
CA ASN A 125 1.49 20.73 12.54
C ASN A 125 2.12 20.38 13.91
N PRO A 126 1.46 20.69 15.05
CA PRO A 126 2.03 20.46 16.38
C PRO A 126 2.40 19.00 16.64
N SER A 127 1.63 18.04 16.14
CA SER A 127 1.88 16.61 16.31
C SER A 127 3.10 16.15 15.51
N VAL A 128 3.27 16.66 14.29
CA VAL A 128 4.47 16.38 13.47
C VAL A 128 5.71 16.99 14.11
N LYS A 129 5.61 18.25 14.57
CA LYS A 129 6.71 18.93 15.28
C LYS A 129 7.13 18.19 16.54
N MET A 130 6.16 17.66 17.30
CA MET A 130 6.44 16.85 18.48
C MET A 130 7.12 15.53 18.11
N LEU A 131 6.61 14.80 17.11
CA LEU A 131 7.21 13.55 16.65
C LEU A 131 8.65 13.76 16.18
N VAL A 132 8.88 14.74 15.31
CA VAL A 132 10.21 15.06 14.79
C VAL A 132 11.12 15.55 15.91
N GLY A 133 10.62 16.38 16.83
CA GLY A 133 11.35 16.84 18.00
C GLY A 133 11.80 15.70 18.92
N ASP A 134 10.93 14.72 19.17
CA ASP A 134 11.24 13.52 19.95
C ASP A 134 12.30 12.65 19.25
N MET A 135 12.25 12.55 17.92
CA MET A 135 13.26 11.84 17.15
C MET A 135 14.61 12.56 17.17
N MET A 136 14.62 13.88 16.94
CA MET A 136 15.84 14.71 16.98
C MET A 136 16.50 14.71 18.36
N SER A 137 15.70 14.69 19.43
CA SER A 137 16.22 14.63 20.80
C SER A 137 16.63 13.22 21.24
N GLY A 138 16.46 12.21 20.38
CA GLY A 138 16.73 10.80 20.69
C GLY A 138 15.76 10.15 21.68
N ARG A 139 14.65 10.83 22.03
CA ARG A 139 13.56 10.24 22.85
C ARG A 139 12.83 9.14 22.10
N LEU A 140 12.69 9.30 20.79
CA LEU A 140 12.19 8.28 19.87
C LEU A 140 13.27 7.93 18.84
N GLN A 141 13.98 6.82 19.06
CA GLN A 141 15.11 6.44 18.19
C GLN A 141 14.69 6.03 16.77
N LYS A 142 13.56 5.31 16.65
CA LYS A 142 13.05 4.80 15.38
C LYS A 142 11.55 4.56 15.43
N ILE A 143 10.89 4.72 14.28
CA ILE A 143 9.51 4.32 14.05
C ILE A 143 9.52 2.95 13.37
N ILE A 144 8.89 1.95 13.99
CA ILE A 144 8.92 0.56 13.51
C ILE A 144 7.49 0.15 13.15
N PRO A 145 7.24 -0.34 11.92
CA PRO A 145 5.93 -0.85 11.56
C PRO A 145 5.59 -2.10 12.37
N LYS A 146 4.30 -2.30 12.64
CA LYS A 146 3.78 -3.55 13.21
C LYS A 146 2.81 -4.18 12.21
N HIS A 147 3.13 -5.38 11.75
CA HIS A 147 2.27 -6.16 10.87
C HIS A 147 1.30 -6.98 11.74
N VAL A 148 0.07 -6.47 11.89
CA VAL A 148 -0.97 -7.06 12.74
C VAL A 148 -1.83 -8.01 11.91
N LEU A 149 -1.94 -9.26 12.37
CA LEU A 149 -2.98 -10.18 11.93
C LEU A 149 -4.25 -9.89 12.72
N LYS A 150 -5.26 -9.37 12.03
CA LYS A 150 -6.57 -9.11 12.63
C LYS A 150 -7.43 -10.37 12.61
N ALA A 151 -8.05 -10.68 13.73
CA ALA A 151 -8.98 -11.79 13.80
C ALA A 151 -10.37 -11.32 13.32
N THR A 152 -10.82 -11.83 12.18
CA THR A 152 -12.16 -11.56 11.66
C THR A 152 -13.02 -12.82 11.79
N VAL A 153 -14.24 -12.66 12.33
CA VAL A 153 -15.24 -13.73 12.35
C VAL A 153 -15.99 -13.69 11.03
N ARG A 154 -16.12 -14.84 10.37
CA ARG A 154 -16.83 -14.97 9.10
C ARG A 154 -17.81 -16.13 9.18
N TYR A 155 -18.94 -15.98 8.51
CA TYR A 155 -19.95 -17.02 8.33
C TYR A 155 -20.18 -17.25 6.83
N PRO A 156 -19.29 -17.99 6.15
CA PRO A 156 -19.34 -18.14 4.69
C PRO A 156 -20.69 -18.65 4.17
N GLU A 157 -21.31 -19.56 4.91
CA GLU A 157 -22.63 -20.13 4.57
C GLU A 157 -23.76 -19.10 4.67
N ALA A 158 -23.60 -18.05 5.48
CA ALA A 158 -24.58 -16.97 5.60
C ALA A 158 -24.42 -15.92 4.49
N HIS A 159 -23.23 -15.79 3.89
CA HIS A 159 -22.95 -14.75 2.89
C HIS A 159 -23.83 -14.87 1.65
N GLN A 160 -24.19 -16.10 1.27
CA GLN A 160 -25.09 -16.35 0.14
C GLN A 160 -26.51 -15.80 0.36
N TYR A 161 -26.92 -15.53 1.60
CA TYR A 161 -28.25 -15.05 1.97
C TYR A 161 -28.26 -13.60 2.43
N LEU A 162 -27.20 -13.18 3.14
CA LEU A 162 -27.14 -11.89 3.84
C LEU A 162 -26.15 -10.90 3.22
N GLY A 163 -25.41 -11.30 2.18
CA GLY A 163 -24.38 -10.48 1.52
C GLY A 163 -22.96 -10.75 2.03
N ASN A 164 -21.98 -10.01 1.50
CA ASN A 164 -20.54 -10.27 1.73
C ASN A 164 -19.89 -9.37 2.79
N ASP A 165 -20.67 -8.59 3.53
CA ASP A 165 -20.17 -7.74 4.61
C ASP A 165 -20.13 -8.54 5.91
N ASP A 166 -18.93 -8.93 6.36
CA ASP A 166 -18.70 -9.77 7.54
C ASP A 166 -19.32 -9.15 8.83
N ASP A 167 -19.27 -7.82 8.96
CA ASP A 167 -19.76 -7.10 10.14
C ASP A 167 -21.30 -7.06 10.15
N GLU A 168 -21.90 -6.79 8.98
CA GLU A 168 -23.35 -6.77 8.82
C GLU A 168 -23.95 -8.17 8.97
N VAL A 169 -23.32 -9.20 8.38
CA VAL A 169 -23.72 -10.60 8.55
C VAL A 169 -23.70 -11.00 10.04
N SER A 170 -22.62 -10.65 10.75
CA SER A 170 -22.49 -10.93 12.18
C SER A 170 -23.50 -10.16 13.02
N ARG A 171 -23.91 -8.96 12.60
CA ARG A 171 -24.98 -8.18 13.24
C ARG A 171 -26.34 -8.85 13.04
N LEU A 172 -26.70 -9.18 11.80
CA LEU A 172 -27.98 -9.82 11.47
C LEU A 172 -28.16 -11.19 12.15
N LEU A 173 -27.10 -12.00 12.25
CA LEU A 173 -27.17 -13.27 12.99
C LEU A 173 -27.44 -13.07 14.49
N ARG A 174 -26.90 -12.01 15.09
CA ARG A 174 -27.21 -11.63 16.48
C ARG A 174 -28.62 -11.10 16.62
N ASP A 175 -29.08 -10.24 15.71
CA ASP A 175 -30.47 -9.75 15.71
C ASP A 175 -31.46 -10.93 15.63
N LEU A 176 -31.18 -11.94 14.81
CA LEU A 176 -32.02 -13.15 14.71
C LEU A 176 -31.98 -14.03 15.98
N GLU A 177 -30.87 -14.03 16.71
CA GLU A 177 -30.78 -14.70 18.01
C GLU A 177 -31.56 -13.92 19.09
N ASP A 178 -31.42 -12.59 19.11
CA ASP A 178 -32.13 -11.71 20.04
C ASP A 178 -33.66 -11.80 19.85
N GLU A 179 -34.12 -11.96 18.60
CA GLU A 179 -35.53 -12.22 18.24
C GLU A 179 -35.93 -13.70 18.38
N GLU A 180 -35.10 -14.52 19.03
CA GLU A 180 -35.34 -15.94 19.30
C GLU A 180 -35.58 -16.82 18.06
N VAL A 181 -35.23 -16.37 16.86
CA VAL A 181 -35.31 -17.15 15.62
C VAL A 181 -34.15 -18.15 15.54
N LEU A 182 -32.96 -17.70 15.96
CA LEU A 182 -31.77 -18.51 16.09
C LEU A 182 -31.40 -18.69 17.55
N GLU A 183 -30.59 -19.70 17.83
CA GLU A 183 -29.86 -19.84 19.08
C GLU A 183 -28.37 -20.01 18.76
N SER A 184 -27.50 -19.26 19.45
CA SER A 184 -26.06 -19.51 19.34
C SER A 184 -25.63 -20.62 20.30
N ARG A 185 -24.69 -21.43 19.83
CA ARG A 185 -23.98 -22.41 20.66
C ARG A 185 -22.49 -22.23 20.48
N THR A 186 -21.73 -22.59 21.50
CA THR A 186 -20.28 -22.54 21.44
C THR A 186 -19.75 -23.49 20.36
N PHE A 187 -18.88 -22.97 19.49
CA PHE A 187 -18.31 -23.73 18.39
C PHE A 187 -16.85 -23.37 18.19
N GLY A 188 -15.98 -24.38 18.23
CA GLY A 188 -14.55 -24.21 18.05
C GLY A 188 -13.89 -23.32 19.10
N ARG A 189 -12.63 -22.95 18.83
CA ARG A 189 -11.85 -22.00 19.64
C ARG A 189 -11.32 -20.91 18.74
N LYS A 190 -11.16 -19.72 19.31
CA LYS A 190 -10.45 -18.60 18.67
C LYS A 190 -9.28 -18.18 19.56
N VAL A 191 -8.31 -17.53 18.94
CA VAL A 191 -7.20 -16.92 19.68
C VAL A 191 -7.73 -15.72 20.45
N GLU A 192 -7.42 -15.65 21.74
CA GLU A 192 -7.83 -14.52 22.57
C GLU A 192 -6.79 -14.25 23.66
N CYS A 193 -6.27 -13.03 23.71
CA CYS A 193 -5.31 -12.64 24.73
C CYS A 193 -6.01 -12.60 26.10
N ARG A 194 -5.69 -13.53 27.00
CA ARG A 194 -6.25 -13.58 28.36
C ARG A 194 -5.93 -12.35 29.21
N GLN A 195 -4.97 -11.51 28.80
CA GLN A 195 -4.61 -10.29 29.51
C GLN A 195 -5.49 -9.10 29.14
N CYS A 196 -6.02 -9.03 27.93
CA CYS A 196 -6.81 -7.86 27.47
C CYS A 196 -8.05 -8.19 26.64
N GLY A 197 -8.37 -9.47 26.41
CA GLY A 197 -9.52 -9.93 25.63
C GLY A 197 -9.42 -9.73 24.11
N ASN A 198 -8.38 -9.08 23.60
CA ASN A 198 -8.24 -8.86 22.15
C ASN A 198 -7.75 -10.14 21.45
N SER A 199 -8.20 -10.34 20.21
CA SER A 199 -7.86 -11.45 19.32
C SER A 199 -6.81 -11.09 18.26
N ASP A 200 -6.42 -9.82 18.14
CA ASP A 200 -5.39 -9.37 17.18
C ASP A 200 -3.97 -9.77 17.60
N LEU A 201 -3.18 -10.25 16.63
CA LEU A 201 -1.91 -10.93 16.86
C LEU A 201 -0.77 -10.30 16.05
N LEU A 202 0.42 -10.36 16.63
CA LEU A 202 1.69 -10.20 15.92
C LEU A 202 2.34 -11.57 15.83
N VAL A 203 2.81 -11.92 14.64
CA VAL A 203 3.66 -13.10 14.42
C VAL A 203 5.09 -12.59 14.22
N GLU A 204 5.95 -12.87 15.19
CA GLU A 204 7.35 -12.48 15.16
C GLU A 204 8.22 -13.71 14.90
N LEU A 205 9.17 -13.55 13.99
CA LEU A 205 10.28 -14.48 13.84
C LEU A 205 11.43 -13.99 14.69
N GLN A 206 11.90 -14.79 15.63
CA GLN A 206 12.97 -14.42 16.56
C GLN A 206 14.22 -15.25 16.35
N CYS A 207 15.39 -14.61 16.43
CA CYS A 207 16.66 -15.30 16.37
C CYS A 207 16.76 -16.27 17.56
N PRO A 208 17.11 -17.55 17.34
CA PRO A 208 17.20 -18.51 18.45
C PRO A 208 18.34 -18.18 19.42
N THR A 209 19.35 -17.40 18.98
CA THR A 209 20.51 -17.03 19.81
C THR A 209 20.23 -15.80 20.68
N CYS A 210 19.71 -14.71 20.09
CA CYS A 210 19.58 -13.42 20.78
C CYS A 210 18.13 -12.92 20.94
N TYR A 211 17.14 -13.67 20.44
CA TYR A 211 15.71 -13.33 20.46
C TYR A 211 15.32 -12.03 19.74
N SER A 212 16.24 -11.42 18.99
CA SER A 212 15.93 -10.28 18.13
C SER A 212 14.99 -10.71 17.00
N SER A 213 14.02 -9.86 16.69
CA SER A 213 13.14 -10.01 15.53
C SER A 213 13.70 -9.38 14.23
N ASP A 214 14.88 -8.77 14.31
CA ASP A 214 15.56 -8.17 13.16
C ASP A 214 16.31 -9.25 12.37
N ILE A 215 15.55 -10.01 11.59
CA ILE A 215 16.01 -11.10 10.73
C ILE A 215 15.68 -10.74 9.29
N HIS A 216 16.64 -10.88 8.38
CA HIS A 216 16.48 -10.60 6.96
C HIS A 216 17.03 -11.74 6.12
N LYS A 217 16.55 -11.87 4.88
CA LYS A 217 17.10 -12.83 3.92
C LYS A 217 18.35 -12.25 3.28
N VAL A 218 19.45 -12.99 3.34
CA VAL A 218 20.66 -12.74 2.59
C VAL A 218 20.70 -13.74 1.45
N TYR A 219 20.82 -13.23 0.23
CA TYR A 219 20.88 -14.02 -0.98
C TYR A 219 22.34 -14.16 -1.41
N THR A 220 22.79 -15.39 -1.60
CA THR A 220 24.02 -15.67 -2.33
C THR A 220 23.68 -15.73 -3.81
N VAL A 221 24.22 -14.79 -4.58
CA VAL A 221 23.87 -14.61 -6.00
C VAL A 221 25.11 -14.65 -6.89
N PHE A 222 24.92 -15.09 -8.12
CA PHE A 222 25.95 -15.05 -9.17
C PHE A 222 25.81 -13.78 -10.02
N CYS A 223 26.92 -13.05 -10.20
CA CYS A 223 26.94 -11.88 -11.08
C CYS A 223 27.16 -12.31 -12.54
N PRO A 224 26.20 -12.08 -13.47
CA PRO A 224 26.36 -12.45 -14.88
C PRO A 224 27.46 -11.64 -15.57
N LYS A 225 27.78 -10.44 -15.07
CA LYS A 225 28.77 -9.54 -15.69
C LYS A 225 30.23 -9.93 -15.41
N CYS A 226 30.52 -10.45 -14.21
CA CYS A 226 31.89 -10.78 -13.81
C CYS A 226 32.09 -12.23 -13.35
N SER A 227 31.04 -13.03 -13.40
CA SER A 227 31.04 -14.45 -13.02
C SER A 227 31.49 -14.74 -11.58
N ASN A 228 31.43 -13.74 -10.68
CA ASN A 228 31.71 -13.93 -9.26
C ASN A 228 30.43 -14.01 -8.45
N GLN A 229 30.49 -14.74 -7.34
CA GLN A 229 29.43 -14.80 -6.35
C GLN A 229 29.53 -13.65 -5.35
N PHE A 230 28.39 -13.19 -4.84
CA PHE A 230 28.35 -12.21 -3.77
C PHE A 230 27.03 -12.31 -2.97
N HIS A 231 27.04 -11.74 -1.76
CA HIS A 231 25.85 -11.65 -0.92
C HIS A 231 25.09 -10.35 -1.21
N ALA A 232 23.77 -10.44 -1.30
CA ALA A 232 22.89 -9.30 -1.49
C ALA A 232 21.65 -9.42 -0.59
N VAL A 233 21.16 -8.28 -0.11
CA VAL A 233 19.83 -8.20 0.51
C VAL A 233 18.88 -7.67 -0.57
N ILE A 234 17.92 -8.50 -0.96
CA ILE A 234 16.93 -8.17 -1.98
C ILE A 234 15.60 -7.92 -1.26
N VAL A 235 15.13 -6.68 -1.31
CA VAL A 235 13.80 -6.26 -0.83
C VAL A 235 12.80 -6.30 -1.99
N ASP A 236 11.50 -6.39 -1.69
CA ASP A 236 10.46 -6.69 -2.68
C ASP A 236 10.45 -5.73 -3.89
N ASP A 237 10.73 -4.43 -3.68
CA ASP A 237 10.72 -3.40 -4.73
C ASP A 237 12.11 -3.10 -5.34
N LEU A 238 13.11 -3.94 -5.09
CA LEU A 238 14.48 -3.69 -5.57
C LEU A 238 14.64 -4.10 -7.04
N ALA A 239 14.86 -3.13 -7.93
CA ALA A 239 15.04 -3.38 -9.36
C ALA A 239 16.48 -3.83 -9.71
N GLU A 240 17.49 -3.29 -9.03
CA GLU A 240 18.90 -3.55 -9.32
C GLU A 240 19.74 -3.66 -8.04
N VAL A 241 20.78 -4.48 -8.09
CA VAL A 241 21.82 -4.60 -7.04
C VAL A 241 23.18 -4.27 -7.64
N THR A 242 24.05 -3.65 -6.84
CA THR A 242 25.44 -3.42 -7.25
C THR A 242 26.31 -4.60 -6.86
N CYS A 243 26.95 -5.24 -7.83
CA CYS A 243 27.90 -6.32 -7.55
C CYS A 243 29.12 -5.78 -6.79
N VAL A 244 29.41 -6.34 -5.62
CA VAL A 244 30.54 -5.87 -4.78
C VAL A 244 31.92 -6.11 -5.41
N ASN A 245 32.02 -7.06 -6.34
CA ASN A 245 33.29 -7.45 -6.97
C ASN A 245 33.63 -6.56 -8.18
N CYS A 246 32.71 -6.38 -9.12
CA CYS A 246 32.94 -5.56 -10.33
C CYS A 246 32.35 -4.16 -10.28
N LYS A 247 31.61 -3.83 -9.21
CA LYS A 247 30.92 -2.54 -9.00
C LYS A 247 29.91 -2.17 -10.09
N GLN A 248 29.51 -3.13 -10.91
CA GLN A 248 28.49 -2.93 -11.95
C GLN A 248 27.10 -3.17 -11.36
N PRO A 249 26.09 -2.38 -11.76
CA PRO A 249 24.70 -2.65 -11.45
C PRO A 249 24.23 -3.91 -12.21
N VAL A 250 23.42 -4.74 -11.57
CA VAL A 250 22.82 -5.94 -12.16
C VAL A 250 21.34 -5.94 -11.80
N LYS A 251 20.47 -6.17 -12.79
CA LYS A 251 19.04 -6.25 -12.53
C LYS A 251 18.72 -7.47 -11.69
N VAL A 252 17.81 -7.34 -10.74
CA VAL A 252 17.46 -8.43 -9.83
C VAL A 252 16.93 -9.65 -10.60
N ASN A 253 16.18 -9.44 -11.68
CA ASN A 253 15.69 -10.51 -12.54
C ASN A 253 16.78 -11.22 -13.39
N GLU A 254 17.98 -10.66 -13.48
CA GLU A 254 19.14 -11.27 -14.14
C GLU A 254 20.06 -12.03 -13.17
N LEU A 255 19.83 -11.91 -11.85
CA LEU A 255 20.61 -12.63 -10.84
C LEU A 255 20.21 -14.09 -10.79
N ALA A 256 21.20 -14.98 -10.88
CA ALA A 256 21.01 -16.37 -10.49
C ALA A 256 21.18 -16.50 -8.97
N VAL A 257 20.09 -16.82 -8.28
CA VAL A 257 20.11 -17.09 -6.83
C VAL A 257 20.66 -18.50 -6.60
N ILE A 258 21.72 -18.59 -5.82
CA ILE A 258 22.40 -19.85 -5.48
C ILE A 258 21.88 -20.37 -4.15
N ASP A 259 21.79 -19.50 -3.15
CA ASP A 259 21.35 -19.85 -1.80
C ASP A 259 20.66 -18.66 -1.14
N VAL A 260 19.85 -18.94 -0.12
CA VAL A 260 19.13 -17.93 0.67
C VAL A 260 19.21 -18.31 2.14
N GLU A 261 19.86 -17.47 2.94
CA GLU A 261 20.00 -17.68 4.37
C GLU A 261 19.39 -16.52 5.15
N PRO A 262 18.51 -16.78 6.13
CA PRO A 262 18.06 -15.78 7.09
C PRO A 262 19.17 -15.44 8.09
N LEU A 263 19.53 -14.16 8.17
CA LEU A 263 20.58 -13.64 9.04
C LEU A 263 19.98 -12.68 10.07
N CYS A 264 20.39 -12.83 11.33
CA CYS A 264 20.03 -11.87 12.37
C CYS A 264 20.96 -10.65 12.33
N ASN A 265 20.41 -9.46 12.14
CA ASN A 265 21.18 -8.19 12.17
C ASN A 265 21.77 -7.87 13.54
N ALA A 266 21.16 -8.38 14.62
CA ALA A 266 21.60 -8.05 15.97
C ALA A 266 22.84 -8.85 16.43
N CYS A 267 22.99 -10.10 15.99
CA CYS A 267 24.11 -10.96 16.43
C CYS A 267 24.87 -11.67 15.30
N GLY A 268 24.44 -11.53 14.04
CA GLY A 268 25.07 -12.16 12.89
C GLY A 268 24.83 -13.66 12.77
N THR A 269 23.95 -14.26 13.59
CA THR A 269 23.62 -15.68 13.47
C THR A 269 22.81 -15.92 12.20
N ALA A 270 23.31 -16.78 11.32
CA ALA A 270 22.53 -17.39 10.24
C ALA A 270 21.71 -18.56 10.82
N SER A 271 20.40 -18.58 10.60
CA SER A 271 19.53 -19.60 11.19
C SER A 271 18.28 -19.87 10.36
N ASN A 272 18.27 -20.99 9.65
CA ASN A 272 17.13 -21.45 8.85
C ASN A 272 15.87 -21.80 9.66
N ASP A 273 15.97 -21.83 11.00
CA ASP A 273 14.86 -22.13 11.90
C ASP A 273 14.63 -20.98 12.92
N PRO A 274 14.10 -19.83 12.50
CA PRO A 274 13.75 -18.75 13.43
C PRO A 274 12.60 -19.19 14.34
N LYS A 275 12.67 -18.81 15.61
CA LYS A 275 11.63 -19.12 16.58
C LYS A 275 10.38 -18.28 16.31
N ILE A 276 9.27 -18.94 15.99
CA ILE A 276 7.97 -18.28 15.83
C ILE A 276 7.38 -17.93 17.20
N VAL A 277 7.04 -16.66 17.39
CA VAL A 277 6.44 -16.16 18.62
C VAL A 277 5.18 -15.37 18.30
N PHE A 278 4.10 -15.67 19.02
CA PHE A 278 2.85 -14.92 18.95
C PHE A 278 2.80 -13.89 20.08
N ARG A 279 2.43 -12.65 19.75
CA ARG A 279 2.14 -11.60 20.75
C ARG A 279 0.77 -10.99 20.50
N CYS A 280 0.11 -10.55 21.56
CA CYS A 280 -1.07 -9.71 21.44
C CYS A 280 -0.68 -8.36 20.81
N ALA A 281 -1.37 -7.96 19.74
CA ALA A 281 -1.11 -6.70 19.06
C ALA A 281 -1.43 -5.46 19.93
N THR A 282 -2.36 -5.59 20.87
CA THR A 282 -2.76 -4.50 21.76
C THR A 282 -1.83 -4.34 22.95
N CYS A 283 -1.60 -5.41 23.73
CA CYS A 283 -0.85 -5.31 24.99
C CYS A 283 0.60 -5.82 24.90
N GLY A 284 1.02 -6.38 23.77
CA GLY A 284 2.38 -6.89 23.54
C GLY A 284 2.72 -8.18 24.30
N LYS A 285 1.77 -8.73 25.07
CA LYS A 285 1.98 -9.96 25.82
C LYS A 285 2.24 -11.13 24.87
N GLN A 286 3.31 -11.86 25.12
CA GLN A 286 3.56 -13.12 24.42
C GLN A 286 2.48 -14.14 24.78
N LEU A 287 1.84 -14.68 23.74
CA LEU A 287 0.79 -15.66 23.84
C LEU A 287 1.40 -17.06 23.96
N LYS A 288 0.81 -17.87 24.84
CA LYS A 288 1.13 -19.28 25.02
C LYS A 288 0.03 -20.13 24.37
N GLY A 289 0.25 -21.44 24.25
CA GLY A 289 -0.75 -22.35 23.64
C GLY A 289 -2.15 -22.23 24.24
N ALA A 290 -2.26 -21.97 25.55
CA ALA A 290 -3.55 -21.76 26.22
C ALA A 290 -4.27 -20.47 25.78
N ASP A 291 -3.54 -19.44 25.36
CA ASP A 291 -4.08 -18.18 24.82
C ASP A 291 -4.48 -18.33 23.33
N LEU A 292 -3.93 -19.32 22.63
CA LEU A 292 -4.33 -19.66 21.26
C LEU A 292 -5.67 -20.41 21.21
N LEU A 293 -6.20 -20.85 22.35
CA LEU A 293 -7.41 -21.66 22.48
C LEU A 293 -8.40 -21.12 23.52
N SER A 294 -8.20 -19.89 24.00
CA SER A 294 -8.96 -19.28 25.10
C SER A 294 -10.33 -18.78 24.68
N GLY A 295 -10.42 -18.15 23.50
CA GLY A 295 -11.67 -17.61 23.00
C GLY A 295 -12.58 -18.71 22.48
N THR A 296 -13.88 -18.43 22.45
CA THR A 296 -14.89 -19.36 21.94
C THR A 296 -15.58 -18.73 20.73
N GLY A 297 -15.71 -19.51 19.65
CA GLY A 297 -16.52 -19.13 18.50
C GLY A 297 -17.99 -19.43 18.76
N LEU A 298 -18.87 -18.85 17.95
CA LEU A 298 -20.30 -19.10 17.99
C LEU A 298 -20.73 -19.75 16.67
N ALA A 299 -21.66 -20.70 16.77
CA ALA A 299 -22.41 -21.22 15.64
C ALA A 299 -23.89 -21.02 15.93
N TYR A 300 -24.63 -20.61 14.90
CA TYR A 300 -26.06 -20.33 15.00
C TYR A 300 -26.88 -21.50 14.48
N TYR A 301 -27.94 -21.84 15.19
CA TYR A 301 -28.88 -22.91 14.85
C TYR A 301 -30.28 -22.34 14.83
N PHE A 302 -31.15 -22.88 13.97
CA PHE A 302 -32.57 -22.53 14.02
C PHE A 302 -33.16 -23.00 15.36
N ARG A 303 -33.85 -22.10 16.07
CA ARG A 303 -34.49 -22.43 17.34
C ARG A 303 -35.76 -23.23 17.06
N VAL A 304 -35.74 -24.52 17.39
CA VAL A 304 -36.93 -25.37 17.27
C VAL A 304 -37.80 -25.10 18.50
N SER A 305 -38.99 -24.51 18.30
CA SER A 305 -39.98 -24.32 19.36
C SER A 305 -40.41 -25.70 19.88
N GLY A 306 -40.05 -26.01 21.13
CA GLY A 306 -40.54 -27.18 21.87
C GLY A 306 -41.87 -26.90 22.56
#